data_AF-A0A0G0BBH4-F1
#
_entry.id   AF-A0A0G0BBH4-F1
#
_cell.length_a   1.000
_cell.length_b   1.000
_cell.length_c   1.000
_cell.angle_alpha   90.00
_cell.angle_beta   90.00
_cell.angle_gamma   90.00
#
_symmetry.space_group_name_H-M   'P 1'
#
loop_
_entity.id
_entity.type
_entity.pdbx_description
1 polymer ?
#
loop_
_entity_poly.entity_id
_entity_poly.type
_entity_poly.pdbx_seq_one_letter_code
_entity_poly.pdbx_strand_id
1 'polypeptide(L)'
;MNTIGTIIITIASGLIGGYISYYFAQKTENYKFIQLQKQKAESIAKLFARWIKYQGKEVDILNDKELKDYFEDLNRMSLELTLWIKDEQLLNNIMLRLQNHESAKDVRNIVGDVRKMIIENQNDKFDSSQITLWPK
;
A
#
# COMPACT_ATOMS: atom_id res chain seq x y z
N MET A 1 -35.38 49.80 1.34
CA MET A 1 -34.15 49.01 1.62
C MET A 1 -34.53 47.55 1.66
N ASN A 2 -33.92 46.73 0.79
CA ASN A 2 -34.37 45.38 0.46
C ASN A 2 -33.72 44.33 1.37
N THR A 3 -34.08 44.36 2.66
CA THR A 3 -33.50 43.51 3.73
C THR A 3 -33.68 42.01 3.48
N ILE A 4 -34.77 41.62 2.82
CA ILE A 4 -35.07 40.23 2.47
C ILE A 4 -34.10 39.71 1.38
N GLY A 5 -33.76 40.55 0.40
CA GLY A 5 -32.82 40.19 -0.67
C GLY A 5 -31.41 39.92 -0.13
N THR A 6 -30.95 40.70 0.85
CA THR A 6 -29.63 40.52 1.47
C THR A 6 -29.55 39.24 2.29
N ILE A 7 -30.63 38.86 2.99
CA ILE A 7 -30.70 37.61 3.77
C ILE A 7 -30.67 36.38 2.84
N ILE A 8 -31.42 36.40 1.74
CA ILE A 8 -31.46 35.29 0.77
C ILE A 8 -30.08 35.09 0.12
N ILE A 9 -29.40 36.17 -0.27
CA ILE A 9 -28.06 36.10 -0.87
C ILE A 9 -27.03 35.54 0.13
N THR A 10 -27.14 35.90 1.41
CA THR A 10 -26.21 35.44 2.45
C THR A 10 -26.38 33.95 2.75
N ILE A 11 -27.63 33.46 2.83
CA ILE A 11 -27.94 32.04 3.04
C ILE A 11 -27.51 31.21 1.83
N ALA A 12 -27.82 31.65 0.60
CA ALA A 12 -27.41 30.97 -0.62
C ALA A 12 -25.88 30.89 -0.74
N SER A 13 -25.16 31.98 -0.42
CA SER A 13 -23.70 32.01 -0.42
C SER A 13 -23.09 31.08 0.64
N GLY A 14 -23.69 30.99 1.82
CA GLY A 14 -23.25 30.09 2.88
C GLY A 14 -23.46 28.60 2.54
N LEU A 15 -24.59 28.27 1.91
CA LEU A 15 -24.89 26.90 1.46
C LEU A 15 -23.98 26.46 0.31
N ILE A 16 -23.73 27.36 -0.66
CA ILE A 16 -22.80 27.11 -1.77
C ILE A 16 -21.36 26.96 -1.25
N GLY A 17 -20.94 27.84 -0.33
CA GLY A 17 -19.61 27.77 0.30
C GLY A 17 -19.41 26.50 1.13
N GLY A 18 -20.43 26.07 1.86
CA GLY A 18 -20.41 24.81 2.62
C GLY A 18 -20.32 23.57 1.72
N TYR A 19 -21.11 23.53 0.63
CA TYR A 19 -21.06 22.44 -0.33
C TYR A 19 -19.70 22.34 -1.04
N ILE A 20 -19.15 23.47 -1.49
CA ILE A 20 -17.82 23.54 -2.10
C ILE A 20 -16.75 23.05 -1.11
N SER A 21 -16.78 23.52 0.14
CA SER A 21 -15.81 23.13 1.16
C SER A 21 -15.90 21.64 1.50
N TYR A 22 -17.11 21.09 1.62
CA TYR A 22 -17.35 19.67 1.84
C TYR A 22 -16.83 18.82 0.67
N TYR A 23 -17.13 19.21 -0.57
CA TYR A 23 -16.67 18.51 -1.77
C TYR A 23 -15.13 18.51 -1.88
N PHE A 24 -14.48 19.65 -1.60
CA PHE A 24 -13.01 19.74 -1.60
C PHE A 24 -12.37 18.97 -0.43
N ALA A 25 -12.98 18.97 0.76
CA ALA A 25 -12.52 18.17 1.90
C ALA A 25 -12.57 16.67 1.56
N GLN A 26 -13.70 16.19 1.04
CA GLN A 26 -13.86 14.81 0.60
C GLN A 26 -12.87 14.42 -0.50
N LYS A 27 -12.67 15.30 -1.50
CA LYS A 27 -11.68 15.06 -2.57
C LYS A 27 -10.25 15.02 -2.03
N THR A 28 -9.92 15.85 -1.05
CA THR A 28 -8.62 15.88 -0.38
C THR A 28 -8.39 14.62 0.45
N GLU A 29 -9.40 14.16 1.18
CA GLU A 29 -9.35 12.91 1.94
C GLU A 29 -9.17 11.70 1.02
N ASN A 30 -9.94 11.62 -0.06
CA ASN A 30 -9.79 10.56 -1.07
C ASN A 30 -8.38 10.56 -1.69
N TYR A 31 -7.81 11.72 -1.98
CA TYR A 31 -6.45 11.81 -2.50
C TYR A 31 -5.40 11.35 -1.48
N LYS A 32 -5.52 11.77 -0.21
CA LYS A 32 -4.65 11.31 0.88
C LYS A 32 -4.74 9.81 1.07
N PHE A 33 -5.95 9.25 0.98
CA PHE A 33 -6.19 7.81 1.07
C PHE A 33 -5.48 7.05 -0.06
N ILE A 34 -5.66 7.47 -1.31
CA ILE A 34 -4.99 6.86 -2.47
C ILE A 34 -3.47 6.94 -2.34
N GLN A 35 -2.92 8.07 -1.88
CA GLN A 35 -1.49 8.23 -1.65
C GLN A 35 -0.97 7.27 -0.59
N LEU A 36 -1.68 7.13 0.54
CA LEU A 36 -1.32 6.19 1.59
C LEU A 36 -1.33 4.73 1.07
N GLN A 37 -2.31 4.37 0.24
CA GLN A 37 -2.37 3.04 -0.35
C GLN A 37 -1.22 2.77 -1.32
N LYS A 38 -0.80 3.76 -2.11
CA LYS A 38 0.38 3.65 -2.98
C LYS A 38 1.66 3.46 -2.18
N GLN A 39 1.84 4.23 -1.11
CA GLN A 39 3.00 4.10 -0.21
C GLN A 39 3.07 2.71 0.43
N LYS A 40 1.92 2.18 0.86
CA LYS A 40 1.78 0.81 1.37
C LYS A 40 2.19 -0.25 0.34
N ALA A 41 1.72 -0.13 -0.90
CA ALA A 41 2.12 -0.99 -2.01
C ALA A 41 3.64 -0.97 -2.24
N GLU A 42 4.19 0.24 -2.26
CA GLU A 42 5.60 0.49 -2.48
C GLU A 42 6.46 -0.15 -1.39
N SER A 43 6.05 -0.07 -0.11
CA SER A 43 6.77 -0.72 0.99
C SER A 43 6.82 -2.25 0.84
N ILE A 44 5.71 -2.89 0.45
CA ILE A 44 5.70 -4.33 0.18
C ILE A 44 6.62 -4.67 -1.00
N ALA A 45 6.53 -3.91 -2.09
CA ALA A 45 7.38 -4.13 -3.26
C ALA A 45 8.87 -3.96 -2.93
N LYS A 46 9.23 -2.95 -2.13
CA LYS A 46 10.61 -2.74 -1.65
C LYS A 46 11.10 -3.90 -0.81
N LEU A 47 10.28 -4.41 0.11
CA LEU A 47 10.63 -5.57 0.93
C LEU A 47 10.93 -6.79 0.05
N PHE A 48 10.02 -7.14 -0.87
CA PHE A 48 10.23 -8.28 -1.78
C PHE A 48 11.45 -8.08 -2.67
N ALA A 49 11.63 -6.91 -3.28
CA ALA A 49 12.76 -6.63 -4.14
C ALA A 49 14.09 -6.79 -3.39
N ARG A 50 14.16 -6.29 -2.14
CA ARG A 50 15.37 -6.38 -1.32
C ARG A 50 15.65 -7.80 -0.87
N TRP A 51 14.62 -8.53 -0.46
CA TRP A 51 14.73 -9.93 -0.08
C TRP A 51 15.18 -10.81 -1.27
N ILE A 52 14.49 -10.75 -2.42
CA ILE A 52 14.82 -11.50 -3.64
C ILE A 52 16.27 -11.24 -4.08
N LYS A 53 16.75 -10.00 -3.94
CA LYS A 53 18.09 -9.60 -4.41
C LYS A 53 19.21 -10.44 -3.79
N TYR A 54 19.09 -10.81 -2.52
CA TYR A 54 20.17 -11.47 -1.78
C TYR A 54 19.80 -12.87 -1.25
N GLN A 55 18.53 -13.26 -1.37
CA GLN A 55 17.99 -14.52 -0.86
C GLN A 55 18.90 -15.72 -1.14
N GLY A 56 19.39 -16.37 -0.07
CA GLY A 56 20.18 -17.60 -0.13
C GLY A 56 21.64 -17.43 -0.56
N LYS A 57 22.11 -16.17 -0.71
CA LYS A 57 23.50 -15.81 -1.05
C LYS A 57 23.97 -14.59 -0.26
N GLU A 58 23.28 -14.24 0.81
CA GLU A 58 23.48 -13.00 1.56
C GLU A 58 24.92 -12.92 2.09
N VAL A 59 25.39 -14.02 2.70
CA VAL A 59 26.72 -14.15 3.31
C VAL A 59 27.84 -14.15 2.27
N ASP A 60 27.55 -14.58 1.05
CA ASP A 60 28.54 -14.64 -0.04
C ASP A 60 28.72 -13.28 -0.75
N ILE A 61 27.70 -12.41 -0.69
CA ILE A 61 27.65 -11.15 -1.44
C ILE A 61 27.93 -9.94 -0.55
N LEU A 62 27.48 -9.97 0.71
CA LEU A 62 27.53 -8.84 1.64
C LEU A 62 28.65 -9.03 2.65
N ASN A 63 29.33 -7.93 3.01
CA ASN A 63 30.23 -7.94 4.17
C ASN A 63 29.45 -7.89 5.50
N ASP A 64 30.11 -8.13 6.63
CA ASP A 64 29.47 -8.20 7.95
C ASP A 64 28.59 -6.98 8.30
N LYS A 65 29.04 -5.78 7.93
CA LYS A 65 28.28 -4.55 8.17
C LYS A 65 27.04 -4.50 7.28
N GLU A 66 27.20 -4.73 5.99
CA GLU A 66 26.11 -4.73 5.02
C GLU A 66 25.07 -5.81 5.32
N LEU A 67 25.52 -6.97 5.79
CA LEU A 67 24.68 -8.08 6.19
C LEU A 67 23.81 -7.70 7.40
N LYS A 68 24.41 -7.04 8.39
CA LYS A 68 23.67 -6.51 9.56
C LYS A 68 22.65 -5.47 9.13
N ASP A 69 23.05 -4.47 8.34
CA ASP A 69 22.17 -3.41 7.85
C ASP A 69 21.03 -3.99 6.99
N TYR A 70 21.31 -5.03 6.20
CA TYR A 70 20.33 -5.75 5.40
C TYR A 70 19.27 -6.43 6.28
N PHE A 71 19.66 -7.21 7.28
CA PHE A 71 18.71 -7.88 8.16
C PHE A 71 17.94 -6.90 9.04
N GLU A 72 18.58 -5.82 9.52
CA GLU A 72 17.91 -4.75 10.26
C GLU A 72 16.81 -4.11 9.41
N ASP A 73 17.09 -3.79 8.15
CA ASP A 73 16.11 -3.22 7.23
C ASP A 73 14.96 -4.19 6.89
N LEU A 74 15.26 -5.47 6.67
CA LEU A 74 14.21 -6.48 6.45
C LEU A 74 13.30 -6.61 7.67
N ASN A 75 13.87 -6.63 8.87
CA ASN A 75 13.10 -6.70 10.12
C ASN A 75 12.25 -5.46 10.33
N ARG A 76 12.80 -4.27 10.08
CA ARG A 76 12.03 -3.03 10.17
C ARG A 76 10.86 -3.03 9.19
N MET A 77 11.10 -3.38 7.93
CA MET A 77 10.05 -3.44 6.92
C MET A 77 9.00 -4.51 7.24
N SER A 78 9.39 -5.69 7.73
CA SER A 78 8.45 -6.74 8.10
C SER A 78 7.57 -6.34 9.29
N LEU A 79 8.15 -5.70 10.30
CA LEU A 79 7.40 -5.13 11.43
C LEU A 79 6.47 -3.99 10.98
N GLU A 80 6.91 -3.11 10.08
CA GLU A 80 6.04 -2.09 9.53
C GLU A 80 4.83 -2.72 8.85
N LEU A 81 5.00 -3.79 8.06
CA LEU A 81 3.89 -4.50 7.41
C LEU A 81 2.86 -5.06 8.41
N THR A 82 3.31 -5.67 9.51
CA THR A 82 2.38 -6.27 10.51
C THR A 82 1.50 -5.23 11.19
N LEU A 83 1.95 -3.97 11.27
CA LEU A 83 1.19 -2.90 11.92
C LEU A 83 0.03 -2.38 11.07
N TRP A 84 0.09 -2.48 9.75
CA TRP A 84 -0.91 -1.85 8.87
C TRP A 84 -1.66 -2.80 7.95
N ILE A 85 -1.14 -4.00 7.65
CA ILE A 85 -1.91 -5.03 6.92
C ILE A 85 -2.89 -5.66 7.90
N LYS A 86 -4.18 -5.37 7.71
CA LYS A 86 -5.26 -5.92 8.55
C LYS A 86 -5.69 -7.33 8.12
N ASP A 87 -5.40 -7.71 6.89
CA ASP A 87 -5.71 -9.05 6.37
C ASP A 87 -4.66 -10.04 6.88
N GLU A 88 -5.02 -10.81 7.90
CA GLU A 88 -4.14 -11.81 8.52
C GLU A 88 -3.71 -12.90 7.55
N GLN A 89 -4.57 -13.29 6.60
CA GLN A 89 -4.25 -14.32 5.61
C GLN A 89 -3.20 -13.81 4.64
N LEU A 90 -3.36 -12.58 4.14
CA LEU A 90 -2.36 -11.93 3.30
C LEU A 90 -1.03 -11.75 4.04
N LEU A 91 -1.07 -11.27 5.28
CA LEU A 91 0.11 -11.10 6.11
C LEU A 91 0.86 -12.42 6.30
N ASN A 92 0.14 -13.50 6.62
CA ASN A 92 0.74 -14.82 6.78
C ASN A 92 1.37 -15.33 5.47
N ASN A 93 0.70 -15.14 4.33
CA ASN A 93 1.26 -15.52 3.03
C ASN A 93 2.56 -14.76 2.71
N ILE A 94 2.64 -13.48 3.06
CA ILE A 94 3.87 -12.67 2.91
C ILE A 94 4.97 -13.23 3.81
N MET A 95 4.69 -13.49 5.09
CA MET A 95 5.70 -13.97 6.04
C MET A 95 6.22 -15.36 5.68
N LEU A 96 5.33 -16.29 5.32
CA LEU A 96 5.72 -17.62 4.83
C LEU A 96 6.62 -17.52 3.60
N ARG A 97 6.33 -16.60 2.68
CA ARG A 97 7.16 -16.39 1.49
C ARG A 97 8.54 -15.86 1.84
N LEU A 98 8.64 -14.86 2.74
CA LEU A 98 9.93 -14.32 3.18
C LEU A 98 10.81 -15.36 3.91
N GLN A 99 10.18 -16.39 4.48
CA GLN A 99 10.85 -17.52 5.12
C GLN A 99 11.21 -18.66 4.15
N ASN A 100 10.90 -18.53 2.85
CA ASN A 100 11.02 -19.62 1.87
C ASN A 100 10.27 -20.90 2.26
N HIS A 101 9.15 -20.77 2.97
CA HIS A 101 8.35 -21.92 3.33
C HIS A 101 7.76 -22.58 2.07
N GLU A 102 7.72 -23.91 2.02
CA GLU A 102 7.27 -24.65 0.82
C GLU A 102 5.80 -24.37 0.46
N SER A 103 4.96 -24.17 1.47
CA SER A 103 3.55 -23.80 1.30
C SER A 103 3.31 -22.33 0.95
N ALA A 104 4.36 -21.52 0.82
CA ALA A 104 4.21 -20.10 0.57
C ALA A 104 3.50 -19.84 -0.76
N LYS A 105 2.57 -18.88 -0.76
CA LYS A 105 1.91 -18.43 -1.99
C LYS A 105 2.93 -17.78 -2.93
N ASP A 106 2.80 -18.00 -4.24
CA ASP A 106 3.69 -17.40 -5.25
C ASP A 106 3.71 -15.86 -5.15
N VAL A 107 4.87 -15.24 -5.45
CA VAL A 107 5.05 -13.78 -5.35
C VAL A 107 4.05 -13.03 -6.23
N ARG A 108 3.72 -13.52 -7.44
CA ARG A 108 2.72 -12.88 -8.30
C ARG A 108 1.35 -12.86 -7.63
N ASN A 109 0.99 -13.98 -7.01
CA ASN A 109 -0.29 -14.12 -6.33
C ASN A 109 -0.38 -13.24 -5.08
N ILE A 110 0.72 -13.08 -4.34
CA ILE A 110 0.80 -12.15 -3.21
C ILE A 110 0.61 -10.71 -3.70
N VAL A 111 1.30 -10.31 -4.77
CA VAL A 111 1.14 -8.96 -5.35
C VAL A 111 -0.30 -8.73 -5.84
N GLY A 112 -0.96 -9.75 -6.40
CA GLY A 112 -2.37 -9.69 -6.75
C GLY A 112 -3.29 -9.43 -5.55
N ASP A 113 -3.05 -10.10 -4.42
CA ASP A 113 -3.81 -9.89 -3.18
C ASP A 113 -3.56 -8.49 -2.59
N VAL A 114 -2.30 -8.03 -2.60
CA VAL A 114 -1.91 -6.68 -2.18
C VAL A 114 -2.62 -5.62 -3.02
N ARG A 115 -2.70 -5.83 -4.33
CA ARG A 115 -3.45 -4.93 -5.24
C ARG A 115 -4.93 -4.88 -4.89
N LYS A 116 -5.58 -6.01 -4.62
CA LYS A 116 -7.00 -6.06 -4.22
C LYS A 116 -7.25 -5.28 -2.93
N MET A 117 -6.37 -5.45 -1.94
CA MET A 117 -6.42 -4.69 -0.69
C MET A 117 -6.30 -3.18 -0.92
N ILE A 118 -5.44 -2.74 -1.85
CA ILE A 118 -5.21 -1.32 -2.14
C ILE A 118 -6.37 -0.67 -2.90
N ILE A 119 -6.93 -1.37 -3.88
CA ILE A 119 -7.95 -0.81 -4.78
C ILE A 119 -9.36 -0.87 -4.13
N GLU A 120 -9.51 -1.56 -2.98
CA GLU A 120 -10.79 -1.81 -2.29
C GLU A 120 -11.90 -2.36 -3.23
N ASN A 121 -11.50 -2.92 -4.38
CA ASN A 121 -12.41 -3.36 -5.42
C ASN A 121 -12.40 -4.87 -5.48
N GLN A 122 -13.40 -5.48 -4.83
CA GLN A 122 -13.58 -6.94 -4.81
C GLN A 122 -13.82 -7.55 -6.20
N ASN A 123 -14.16 -6.73 -7.21
CA ASN A 123 -14.38 -7.16 -8.59
C ASN A 123 -13.16 -6.99 -9.51
N ASP A 124 -11.98 -6.68 -8.97
CA ASP A 124 -10.76 -6.59 -9.77
C ASP A 124 -10.40 -7.96 -10.35
N LYS A 125 -10.57 -8.10 -11.69
CA LYS A 125 -10.25 -9.31 -12.46
C LYS A 125 -8.76 -9.41 -12.80
N PHE A 126 -7.90 -8.80 -12.00
CA PHE A 126 -6.48 -8.80 -12.26
C PHE A 126 -5.94 -10.24 -12.25
N ASP A 127 -5.33 -10.62 -13.37
CA ASP A 127 -4.61 -11.87 -13.50
C ASP A 127 -3.15 -11.65 -13.07
N SER A 128 -2.76 -12.27 -11.96
CA SER A 128 -1.41 -12.20 -11.42
C SER A 128 -0.37 -12.74 -12.40
N SER A 129 -0.74 -13.59 -13.35
CA SER A 129 0.14 -14.11 -14.40
C SER A 129 0.74 -13.00 -15.29
N GLN A 130 0.07 -11.85 -15.37
CA GLN A 130 0.52 -10.68 -16.12
C GLN A 130 1.70 -9.96 -15.45
N ILE A 131 2.03 -10.30 -14.19
CA ILE A 131 3.19 -9.74 -13.49
C ILE A 131 4.47 -10.33 -14.07
N THR A 132 5.31 -9.43 -14.59
CA THR A 132 6.64 -9.79 -15.05
C THR A 132 7.58 -9.93 -13.85
N LEU A 133 8.27 -11.08 -13.76
CA LEU A 133 9.32 -11.35 -12.80
C LEU A 133 10.64 -11.55 -13.56
N TRP A 134 11.76 -11.14 -12.96
CA TRP A 134 13.10 -11.28 -13.52
C TRP A 134 14.04 -11.93 -12.50
N PRO A 135 15.09 -12.66 -12.95
CA PRO A 135 15.30 -13.16 -14.32
C PRO A 135 14.23 -14.21 -14.69
N LYS A 136 14.10 -14.51 -15.99
CA LYS A 136 13.15 -15.54 -16.47
C LYS A 136 13.62 -16.95 -16.12
#